data_AF-A0A7K9Y0P5-F1
#
_entry.id   AF-A0A7K9Y0P5-F1
#
_cell.length_a   1.000
_cell.length_b   1.000
_cell.length_c   1.000
_cell.angle_alpha   90.00
_cell.angle_beta   90.00
_cell.angle_gamma   90.00
#
_symmetry.space_group_name_H-M   'P 1'
#
loop_
_entity.id
_entity.type
_entity.pdbx_description
1 polymer ?
#
loop_
_entity_poly.entity_id
_entity_poly.type
_entity_poly.pdbx_seq_one_letter_code
_entity_poly.pdbx_strand_id
1 'polypeptide(L)'
;FCFQPRIAPGNCWAFQGAQGHVVTRLPEPVWPTAFTLWHISEAVSPSGEVSSAPKQFAVFGVDEASAETLLGLFTYDMDKMIAQTFHVQVGQELWSGCLGRR
;
A
#
# COMPACT_ATOMS: atom_id res chain seq x y z
N PHE A 1 -10.97 -4.09 -5.58
CA PHE A 1 -11.48 -4.84 -4.42
C PHE A 1 -10.32 -5.56 -3.69
N CYS A 2 -9.34 -4.80 -3.17
CA CYS A 2 -8.16 -5.34 -2.48
C CYS A 2 -8.41 -5.68 -0.98
N PHE A 3 -9.66 -5.54 -0.51
CA PHE A 3 -10.06 -5.72 0.90
C PHE A 3 -10.73 -7.07 1.20
N GLN A 4 -10.71 -8.01 0.24
CA GLN A 4 -11.13 -9.38 0.52
C GLN A 4 -9.94 -10.14 1.15
N PRO A 5 -10.11 -10.82 2.29
CA PRO A 5 -9.01 -11.50 3.00
C PRO A 5 -8.45 -12.72 2.25
N ARG A 6 -8.98 -13.04 1.06
CA ARG A 6 -8.61 -14.23 0.30
C ARG A 6 -7.44 -13.93 -0.63
N ILE A 7 -6.26 -14.35 -0.22
CA ILE A 7 -5.05 -14.35 -1.04
C ILE A 7 -4.92 -15.74 -1.69
N ALA A 8 -5.18 -15.83 -2.98
CA ALA A 8 -4.89 -17.03 -3.78
C ALA A 8 -4.57 -16.63 -5.22
N PRO A 9 -3.90 -17.49 -6.00
CA PRO A 9 -3.59 -17.21 -7.40
C PRO A 9 -4.82 -16.76 -8.19
N GLY A 10 -4.66 -15.68 -8.96
CA GLY A 10 -5.73 -15.08 -9.75
C GLY A 10 -6.71 -14.17 -8.98
N ASN A 11 -6.68 -14.14 -7.65
CA ASN A 11 -7.48 -13.19 -6.85
C ASN A 11 -6.70 -11.91 -6.56
N CYS A 12 -6.26 -11.24 -7.61
CA CYS A 12 -5.56 -9.96 -7.53
C CYS A 12 -6.15 -8.98 -8.54
N TRP A 13 -5.86 -7.69 -8.34
CA TRP A 13 -6.18 -6.68 -9.33
C TRP A 13 -4.94 -6.42 -10.17
N ALA A 14 -5.01 -6.76 -11.46
CA ALA A 14 -3.95 -6.50 -12.41
C ALA A 14 -4.22 -5.19 -13.16
N PHE A 15 -3.14 -4.48 -13.49
CA PHE A 15 -3.14 -3.37 -14.43
C PHE A 15 -2.06 -3.61 -15.49
N GLN A 16 -2.19 -2.96 -16.65
CA GLN A 16 -1.23 -3.12 -17.73
C GLN A 16 0.06 -2.33 -17.44
N GLY A 17 1.21 -2.97 -17.62
CA GLY A 17 2.52 -2.35 -17.42
C GLY A 17 3.00 -2.42 -15.96
N ALA A 18 4.01 -1.61 -15.63
CA ALA A 18 4.70 -1.63 -14.33
C ALA A 18 4.34 -0.45 -13.42
N GLN A 19 3.52 0.49 -13.92
CA GLN A 19 3.12 1.69 -13.19
C GLN A 19 1.60 1.78 -13.15
N GLY A 20 1.06 2.02 -11.96
CA GLY A 20 -0.36 2.14 -11.71
C GLY A 20 -0.59 2.73 -10.33
N HIS A 21 -1.82 3.14 -10.05
CA HIS A 21 -2.22 3.64 -8.74
C HIS A 21 -3.62 3.14 -8.38
N VAL A 22 -3.91 3.11 -7.09
CA VAL A 22 -5.23 2.81 -6.56
C VAL A 22 -5.53 3.79 -5.43
N VAL A 23 -6.73 4.35 -5.44
CA VAL A 23 -7.22 5.21 -4.36
C VAL A 23 -8.27 4.43 -3.59
N THR A 24 -8.13 4.40 -2.27
CA THR A 24 -9.12 3.79 -1.38
C THR A 24 -9.61 4.82 -0.37
N ARG A 25 -10.94 5.00 -0.32
CA ARG A 25 -11.59 5.72 0.78
C ARG A 25 -11.76 4.79 1.98
N LEU A 26 -11.16 5.16 3.11
CA LEU A 26 -11.36 4.44 4.36
C LEU A 26 -12.76 4.73 4.95
N PRO A 27 -13.33 3.82 5.76
CA PRO A 27 -14.64 4.03 6.36
C PRO A 27 -14.70 5.26 7.27
N GLU A 28 -13.61 5.55 7.97
CA GLU A 28 -13.47 6.64 8.92
C GLU A 28 -12.11 7.34 8.72
N PRO A 29 -11.98 8.62 9.13
CA PRO A 29 -10.69 9.29 9.20
C PRO A 29 -9.76 8.61 10.20
N VAL A 30 -8.52 8.34 9.80
CA VAL A 30 -7.50 7.70 10.65
C VAL A 30 -6.15 8.38 10.51
N TRP A 31 -5.30 8.17 11.51
CA TRP A 31 -3.87 8.49 11.45
C TRP A 31 -3.13 7.20 11.07
N PRO A 32 -2.76 7.00 9.79
CA PRO A 32 -2.09 5.78 9.37
C PRO A 32 -0.71 5.68 10.02
N THR A 33 -0.43 4.55 10.65
CA THR A 33 0.88 4.26 11.25
C THR A 33 1.69 3.28 10.42
N ALA A 34 1.01 2.35 9.73
CA ALA A 34 1.62 1.37 8.86
C ALA A 34 0.65 0.88 7.77
N PHE A 35 1.21 0.31 6.72
CA PHE A 35 0.51 -0.34 5.62
C PHE A 35 1.01 -1.77 5.48
N THR A 36 0.13 -2.71 5.10
CA THR A 36 0.55 -4.08 4.81
C THR A 36 0.23 -4.43 3.37
N LEU A 37 1.23 -4.88 2.62
CA LEU A 37 1.09 -5.39 1.26
C LEU A 37 1.25 -6.90 1.25
N TRP A 38 0.36 -7.58 0.53
CA TRP A 38 0.34 -9.03 0.39
C TRP A 38 0.59 -9.43 -1.06
N HIS A 39 1.34 -10.51 -1.27
CA HIS A 39 1.45 -11.18 -2.56
C HIS A 39 1.44 -12.70 -2.37
N ILE A 40 1.18 -13.50 -3.40
CA ILE A 40 1.34 -14.95 -3.31
C ILE A 40 2.83 -15.35 -3.27
N SER A 41 3.15 -16.53 -2.77
CA SER A 41 4.50 -17.13 -2.88
C SER A 41 4.67 -17.90 -4.18
N GLU A 42 5.92 -18.14 -4.58
CA GLU A 42 6.26 -18.98 -5.74
C GLU A 42 5.68 -20.39 -5.63
N ALA A 43 5.68 -20.97 -4.42
CA ALA A 43 5.20 -22.31 -4.16
C ALA A 43 3.72 -22.54 -4.52
N VAL A 44 2.90 -21.47 -4.57
CA VAL A 44 1.49 -21.54 -4.96
C VAL A 44 1.22 -20.88 -6.31
N SER A 45 2.25 -20.33 -6.97
CA SER A 45 2.11 -19.70 -8.29
C SER A 45 1.98 -20.77 -9.39
N PRO A 46 0.93 -20.74 -10.23
CA PRO A 46 0.79 -21.69 -11.34
C PRO A 46 1.94 -21.66 -12.35
N SER A 47 2.60 -20.50 -12.50
CA SER A 47 3.78 -20.34 -13.37
C SER A 47 5.10 -20.54 -12.64
N GLY A 48 5.09 -20.72 -11.32
CA GLY A 48 6.30 -20.70 -10.48
C GLY A 48 6.95 -19.32 -10.31
N GLU A 49 6.34 -18.27 -10.88
CA GLU A 49 6.90 -16.91 -10.90
C GLU A 49 6.03 -15.95 -10.07
N VAL A 50 6.68 -15.00 -9.39
CA VAL A 50 6.02 -13.92 -8.65
C VAL A 50 6.49 -12.52 -9.10
N SER A 51 7.12 -12.44 -10.27
CA SER A 51 7.66 -11.20 -10.85
C SER A 51 6.62 -10.09 -11.11
N SER A 52 5.32 -10.43 -11.06
CA SER A 52 4.21 -9.47 -11.08
C SER A 52 4.02 -8.69 -9.78
N ALA A 53 4.68 -9.09 -8.69
CA ALA A 53 4.58 -8.40 -7.42
C ALA A 53 5.01 -6.93 -7.56
N PRO A 54 4.32 -5.99 -6.89
CA PRO A 54 4.80 -4.62 -6.79
C PRO A 54 6.24 -4.59 -6.26
N LYS A 55 7.11 -3.77 -6.84
CA LYS A 55 8.48 -3.57 -6.35
C LYS A 55 8.56 -2.31 -5.51
N GLN A 56 8.67 -1.17 -6.17
CA GLN A 56 8.67 0.15 -5.52
C GLN A 56 7.26 0.72 -5.54
N PHE A 57 6.84 1.27 -4.41
CA PHE A 57 5.56 1.96 -4.31
C PHE A 57 5.66 3.13 -3.33
N ALA A 58 4.81 4.12 -3.56
CA ALA A 58 4.63 5.25 -2.66
C ALA A 58 3.20 5.22 -2.12
N VAL A 59 3.02 5.66 -0.88
CA VAL A 59 1.70 5.81 -0.28
C VAL A 59 1.46 7.28 0.01
N PHE A 60 0.29 7.76 -0.37
CA PHE A 60 -0.15 9.14 -0.16
C PHE A 60 -1.43 9.15 0.68
N GLY A 61 -1.53 10.10 1.60
CA GLY A 61 -2.78 10.46 2.25
C GLY A 61 -3.46 11.54 1.42
N VAL A 62 -4.77 11.40 1.20
CA VAL A 62 -5.57 12.37 0.46
C VAL A 62 -6.58 12.98 1.42
N ASP A 63 -6.57 14.30 1.56
CA ASP A 63 -7.51 15.02 2.42
C ASP A 63 -8.83 15.37 1.70
N GLU A 64 -9.75 16.01 2.42
CA GLU A 64 -11.05 16.43 1.85
C GLU A 64 -10.92 17.44 0.71
N ALA A 65 -9.83 18.20 0.66
CA ALA A 65 -9.51 19.14 -0.41
C ALA A 65 -8.80 18.47 -1.60
N SER A 66 -8.68 17.13 -1.58
CA SER A 66 -7.94 16.33 -2.56
C SER A 66 -6.44 16.67 -2.62
N ALA A 67 -5.88 17.23 -1.55
CA ALA A 67 -4.44 17.44 -1.44
C ALA A 67 -3.75 16.14 -1.02
N GLU A 68 -2.67 15.81 -1.73
CA GLU A 68 -1.89 14.60 -1.48
C GLU A 68 -0.69 14.90 -0.57
N THR A 69 -0.53 14.10 0.48
CA THR A 69 0.64 14.12 1.37
C THR A 69 1.36 12.79 1.26
N LEU A 70 2.64 12.80 0.87
CA LEU A 70 3.46 11.60 0.86
C LEU A 70 3.60 11.03 2.28
N LEU A 71 3.26 9.75 2.47
CA LEU A 71 3.39 9.05 3.75
C LEU A 71 4.64 8.18 3.80
N GLY A 72 5.15 7.76 2.65
CA GLY A 72 6.42 7.05 2.53
C GLY A 72 6.66 6.44 1.16
N LEU A 73 7.93 6.08 0.92
CA LEU A 73 8.37 5.29 -0.22
C LEU A 73 8.89 3.95 0.29
N PHE A 74 8.42 2.88 -0.32
CA PHE A 74 8.64 1.52 0.16
C PHE A 74 9.06 0.61 -0.99
N THR A 75 9.73 -0.49 -0.63
CA THR A 75 10.08 -1.57 -1.55
C THR A 75 9.58 -2.87 -0.98
N TYR A 76 8.71 -3.56 -1.71
CA TYR A 76 8.32 -4.93 -1.41
C TYR A 76 9.39 -5.89 -1.89
N ASP A 77 9.72 -6.86 -1.04
CA ASP A 77 10.84 -7.76 -1.21
C ASP A 77 10.34 -9.20 -1.42
N MET A 78 10.45 -9.73 -2.62
CA MET A 78 9.89 -11.05 -2.95
C MET A 78 10.54 -12.19 -2.16
N ASP A 79 11.74 -11.98 -1.63
CA ASP A 79 12.49 -12.98 -0.86
C ASP A 79 12.08 -13.01 0.63
N LYS A 80 11.21 -12.09 1.07
CA LYS A 80 10.68 -12.01 2.43
C LYS A 80 9.31 -12.65 2.56
N MET A 81 8.73 -12.54 3.75
CA MET A 81 7.35 -12.96 4.02
C MET A 81 6.37 -12.36 3.00
N ILE A 82 5.38 -13.16 2.62
CA ILE A 82 4.33 -12.76 1.66
C ILE A 82 3.50 -11.55 2.11
N ALA A 83 3.48 -11.27 3.41
CA ALA A 83 2.86 -10.11 4.02
C ALA A 83 3.96 -9.22 4.60
N GLN A 84 4.06 -7.99 4.09
CA GLN A 84 5.08 -7.03 4.53
C GLN A 84 4.42 -5.78 5.04
N THR A 85 4.75 -5.41 6.27
CA THR A 85 4.23 -4.23 6.95
C THR A 85 5.26 -3.11 6.92
N PHE A 86 4.84 -1.96 6.42
CA PHE A 86 5.66 -0.77 6.18
C PHE A 86 5.17 0.37 7.06
N HIS A 87 6.04 0.88 7.92
CA HIS A 87 5.71 1.99 8.82
C HIS A 87 5.84 3.33 8.10
N VAL A 88 4.91 4.24 8.37
CA VAL A 88 4.89 5.61 7.80
C VAL A 88 6.20 6.32 8.14
N GLN A 89 6.79 6.99 7.15
CA GLN A 89 8.11 7.65 7.26
C GLN A 89 7.99 9.15 7.55
N VAL A 90 6.86 9.78 7.25
CA VAL A 90 6.64 11.20 7.55
C VAL A 90 6.22 11.36 9.01
N GLY A 91 7.04 12.08 9.76
CA GLY A 91 6.86 12.32 11.19
C GLY A 91 5.55 13.04 11.49
N GLN A 92 4.91 12.64 12.59
CA GLN A 92 3.68 13.22 13.16
C GLN A 92 3.76 14.75 13.40
N GLU A 93 4.94 15.35 13.27
CA GLU A 93 5.21 16.78 13.45
C GLU A 93 4.60 17.67 12.34
N LEU A 94 4.51 17.19 11.09
CA LEU A 94 3.89 17.99 10.02
C LEU A 94 2.35 18.05 10.13
N TRP A 95 1.70 17.02 10.68
CA TRP A 95 0.25 17.03 10.93
C TRP A 95 -0.15 17.81 12.18
N SER A 96 0.73 17.87 13.18
CA SER A 96 0.50 18.65 14.41
C SER A 96 0.35 20.15 14.14
N GLY A 97 0.98 20.67 13.07
CA GLY A 97 0.83 22.07 12.63
C GLY A 97 -0.52 22.41 12.00
N CYS A 98 -1.27 21.42 11.50
CA CYS A 98 -2.60 21.62 10.92
C CYS A 98 -3.73 21.55 11.96
N LEU A 99 -3.49 20.96 13.13
CA LEU A 99 -4.49 20.90 14.22
C LEU A 99 -4.56 22.19 15.07
N GLY A 100 -3.68 23.17 14.84
CA GLY A 100 -3.50 24.35 15.69
C GLY A 100 -4.18 25.65 15.23
N ARG A 101 -5.06 25.64 14.21
CA ARG A 101 -5.87 26.83 13.85
C ARG A 101 -7.36 26.55 14.03
N ARG A 102 -7.80 26.69 15.28
CA ARG A 102 -9.13 27.16 15.62
C ARG A 102 -8.99 28.31 16.61
#